data_AF-G3GSW4-F1
#
_entry.id   AF-G3GSW4-F1
#
_cell.length_a   1.000
_cell.length_b   1.000
_cell.length_c   1.000
_cell.angle_alpha   90.00
_cell.angle_beta   90.00
_cell.angle_gamma   90.00
#
_symmetry.space_group_name_H-M   'P 1'
#
loop_
_entity.id
_entity.type
_entity.pdbx_description
1 polymer ?
#
loop_
_entity_poly.entity_id
_entity_poly.type
_entity_poly.pdbx_seq_one_letter_code
_entity_poly.pdbx_strand_id
1 'polypeptide(L)'
;MPVDFNGYWKMLSNENFEEYLRALDVNVALRKIANLLKPDKEIVQDGDHMIIRTLSTFRNYIMDFQVGKEFEEDLTGIDDRKCMTTVSWDGDKLQCVQKGEKEGRGWTQWIEGDELHLARQTIKQFSSTVSLKPAPSQSSNACTKPEATIMTKDQNGTWEMESNENFDGYMKALGIDFATRKVALCLTQTKIITQDGDNFKTKTNSTFRNYDLDFTVGVEFDEHTKGLDNRHVKTLVTWEGNTLVCVQKGEKENRGWKQWVEGDKLYLELTCGDQVCRQVFKKK
;
A
#
# COMPACT_ATOMS: atom_id res chain seq x y z
N MET A 1 3.31 35.55 -19.28
CA MET A 1 3.09 35.16 -17.87
C MET A 1 3.44 33.68 -17.76
N PRO A 2 4.03 33.22 -16.64
CA PRO A 2 4.31 31.80 -16.46
C PRO A 2 3.02 30.99 -16.61
N VAL A 3 3.13 29.76 -17.11
CA VAL A 3 1.99 28.83 -17.14
C VAL A 3 1.50 28.58 -15.71
N ASP A 4 0.18 28.52 -15.55
CA ASP A 4 -0.45 28.25 -14.26
C ASP A 4 -0.62 26.73 -14.07
N PHE A 5 0.10 26.17 -13.10
CA PHE A 5 0.02 24.75 -12.73
C PHE A 5 -0.95 24.48 -11.57
N ASN A 6 -1.59 25.51 -11.00
CA ASN A 6 -2.46 25.35 -9.83
C ASN A 6 -3.55 24.29 -10.06
N GLY A 7 -3.74 23.43 -9.07
CA GLY A 7 -4.86 22.50 -9.05
C GLY A 7 -4.53 21.12 -8.52
N TYR A 8 -5.56 20.26 -8.58
CA TYR A 8 -5.48 18.86 -8.23
C TYR A 8 -5.56 18.00 -9.48
N TRP A 9 -4.56 17.16 -9.67
CA TRP A 9 -4.29 16.41 -10.88
C TRP A 9 -4.29 14.91 -10.55
N LYS A 10 -5.17 14.15 -11.20
CA LYS A 10 -5.29 12.70 -11.04
C LYS A 10 -4.45 11.95 -12.05
N MET A 11 -3.68 10.96 -11.60
CA MET A 11 -2.84 10.18 -12.51
C MET A 11 -3.68 9.35 -13.49
N LEU A 12 -3.38 9.45 -14.78
CA LEU A 12 -4.00 8.65 -15.84
C LEU A 12 -3.12 7.45 -16.20
N SER A 13 -1.84 7.70 -16.45
CA SER A 13 -0.87 6.72 -16.93
C SER A 13 0.51 7.00 -16.34
N ASN A 14 1.35 5.98 -16.30
CA ASN A 14 2.75 6.09 -15.90
C ASN A 14 3.55 5.03 -16.67
N GLU A 15 4.18 5.46 -17.76
CA GLU A 15 4.89 4.58 -18.69
C GLU A 15 6.36 4.45 -18.29
N ASN A 16 6.97 3.28 -18.52
CA ASN A 16 8.39 2.99 -18.24
C ASN A 16 8.84 3.25 -16.79
N PHE A 17 7.92 3.21 -15.82
CA PHE A 17 8.25 3.52 -14.43
C PHE A 17 9.12 2.44 -13.76
N GLU A 18 8.88 1.17 -14.06
CA GLU A 18 9.70 0.05 -13.59
C GLU A 18 11.15 0.18 -14.07
N GLU A 19 11.33 0.51 -15.34
CA GLU A 19 12.64 0.72 -15.98
C GLU A 19 13.36 1.91 -15.35
N TYR A 20 12.65 3.03 -15.14
CA TYR A 20 13.17 4.20 -14.46
C TYR A 20 13.65 3.88 -13.04
N LEU A 21 12.82 3.23 -12.22
CA LEU A 21 13.18 2.86 -10.86
C LEU A 21 14.34 1.86 -10.82
N ARG A 22 14.41 0.95 -11.80
CA ARG A 22 15.54 0.03 -11.95
C ARG A 22 16.84 0.76 -12.28
N ALA A 23 16.80 1.77 -13.14
CA ALA A 23 17.96 2.60 -13.45
C ALA A 23 18.48 3.41 -12.23
N LEU A 24 17.58 3.75 -11.30
CA LEU A 24 17.91 4.35 -10.01
C LEU A 24 18.45 3.34 -8.98
N ASP A 25 18.62 2.06 -9.35
CA ASP A 25 18.99 0.96 -8.46
C ASP A 25 18.02 0.80 -7.27
N VAL A 26 16.76 1.19 -7.43
CA VAL A 26 15.72 0.98 -6.41
C VAL A 26 15.47 -0.52 -6.29
N ASN A 27 15.44 -1.06 -5.08
CA ASN A 27 15.29 -2.50 -4.86
C ASN A 27 13.95 -3.03 -5.40
N VAL A 28 13.93 -4.30 -5.82
CA VAL A 28 12.78 -4.94 -6.49
C VAL A 28 11.48 -4.81 -5.70
N ALA A 29 11.53 -4.85 -4.36
CA ALA A 29 10.34 -4.75 -3.53
C ALA A 29 9.72 -3.34 -3.60
N LEU A 30 10.54 -2.28 -3.46
CA LEU A 30 10.08 -0.90 -3.59
C LEU A 30 9.55 -0.60 -4.99
N ARG A 31 10.17 -1.16 -6.05
CA ARG A 31 9.67 -0.95 -7.41
C ARG A 31 8.30 -1.58 -7.62
N LYS A 32 8.08 -2.79 -7.11
CA LYS A 32 6.76 -3.45 -7.17
C LYS A 32 5.70 -2.62 -6.45
N ILE A 33 6.00 -2.08 -5.27
CA ILE A 33 5.08 -1.17 -4.57
C ILE A 33 4.80 0.05 -5.44
N ALA A 34 5.84 0.75 -5.89
CA ALA A 34 5.71 2.00 -6.61
C ALA A 34 4.86 1.86 -7.89
N ASN A 35 4.97 0.75 -8.62
CA ASN A 35 4.16 0.48 -9.81
C ASN A 35 2.68 0.18 -9.51
N LEU A 36 2.33 -0.19 -8.28
CA LEU A 36 0.92 -0.35 -7.86
C LEU A 36 0.28 0.98 -7.44
N LEU A 37 1.10 2.00 -7.15
CA LEU A 37 0.61 3.30 -6.72
C LEU A 37 0.10 4.11 -7.91
N LYS A 38 -0.99 4.83 -7.66
CA LYS A 38 -1.51 5.86 -8.57
C LYS A 38 -1.44 7.22 -7.87
N PRO A 39 -0.24 7.84 -7.80
CA PRO A 39 -0.09 9.08 -7.06
C PRO A 39 -0.76 10.26 -7.79
N ASP A 40 -1.64 10.96 -7.09
CA ASP A 40 -2.20 12.23 -7.55
C ASP A 40 -1.24 13.39 -7.21
N LYS A 41 -1.43 14.55 -7.84
CA LYS A 41 -0.66 15.76 -7.55
C LYS A 41 -1.57 16.90 -7.12
N GLU A 42 -1.18 17.59 -6.07
CA GLU A 42 -1.73 18.90 -5.74
C GLU A 42 -0.60 19.93 -5.92
N ILE A 43 -0.85 20.96 -6.72
CA ILE A 43 0.11 22.02 -7.00
C ILE A 43 -0.48 23.36 -6.55
N VAL A 44 0.31 24.08 -5.75
CA VAL A 44 0.08 25.47 -5.39
C VAL A 44 1.22 26.30 -5.97
N GLN A 45 0.89 27.32 -6.75
CA GLN A 45 1.83 28.24 -7.38
C GLN A 45 1.47 29.67 -7.01
N ASP A 46 2.35 30.32 -6.26
CA ASP A 46 2.27 31.73 -5.87
C ASP A 46 3.49 32.49 -6.41
N GLY A 47 3.34 33.05 -7.62
CA GLY A 47 4.44 33.63 -8.37
C GLY A 47 5.54 32.60 -8.66
N ASP A 48 6.73 32.83 -8.09
CA ASP A 48 7.89 31.94 -8.19
C ASP A 48 8.01 30.96 -7.02
N HIS A 49 7.11 31.01 -6.02
CA HIS A 49 7.03 30.04 -4.95
C HIS A 49 6.09 28.90 -5.35
N MET A 50 6.55 27.67 -5.24
CA MET A 50 5.79 26.49 -5.67
C MET A 50 5.80 25.40 -4.60
N ILE A 51 4.61 24.82 -4.39
CA ILE A 51 4.43 23.62 -3.58
C ILE A 51 3.82 22.53 -4.45
N ILE A 52 4.58 21.46 -4.68
CA ILE A 52 4.11 20.27 -5.39
C ILE A 52 3.98 19.12 -4.39
N ARG A 53 2.75 18.70 -4.11
CA ARG A 53 2.46 17.53 -3.29
C ARG A 53 2.15 16.35 -4.21
N THR A 54 2.97 15.32 -4.16
CA THR A 54 2.69 14.02 -4.79
C THR A 54 2.07 13.12 -3.73
N LEU A 55 0.80 12.77 -3.90
CA LEU A 55 -0.05 12.13 -2.91
C LEU A 55 -0.28 10.66 -3.29
N SER A 56 0.06 9.72 -2.41
CA SER A 56 -0.21 8.30 -2.64
C SER A 56 -0.70 7.61 -1.36
N THR A 57 -1.31 6.44 -1.52
CA THR A 57 -1.75 5.61 -0.38
C THR A 57 -0.60 5.08 0.46
N PHE A 58 0.63 5.11 -0.06
CA PHE A 58 1.80 4.61 0.64
C PHE A 58 2.59 5.73 1.32
N ARG A 59 2.94 6.78 0.56
CA ARG A 59 3.71 7.91 1.07
C ARG A 59 3.44 9.17 0.25
N ASN A 60 3.28 10.28 0.95
CA ASN A 60 3.22 11.59 0.33
C ASN A 60 4.61 12.21 0.27
N TYR A 61 4.87 12.92 -0.81
CA TYR A 61 6.10 13.64 -1.04
C TYR A 61 5.79 15.10 -1.38
N ILE A 62 6.45 16.03 -0.70
CA ILE A 62 6.19 17.46 -0.82
C ILE A 62 7.47 18.15 -1.24
N MET A 63 7.42 18.85 -2.37
CA MET A 63 8.44 19.80 -2.78
C MET A 63 7.91 21.20 -2.49
N ASP A 64 8.61 21.96 -1.66
CA ASP A 64 8.35 23.36 -1.37
C ASP A 64 9.61 24.14 -1.74
N PHE A 65 9.54 24.94 -2.80
CA PHE A 65 10.72 25.56 -3.39
C PHE A 65 10.42 26.90 -4.05
N GLN A 66 11.48 27.69 -4.18
CA GLN A 66 11.47 28.88 -5.03
C GLN A 66 12.09 28.55 -6.38
N VAL A 67 11.41 28.86 -7.48
CA VAL A 67 11.94 28.70 -8.84
C VAL A 67 13.26 29.48 -8.96
N GLY A 68 14.26 28.83 -9.56
CA GLY A 68 15.61 29.37 -9.76
C GLY A 68 16.53 29.28 -8.54
N LYS A 69 16.05 28.82 -7.37
CA LYS A 69 16.88 28.63 -6.17
C LYS A 69 17.18 27.15 -5.95
N GLU A 70 18.42 26.86 -5.58
CA GLU A 70 18.85 25.53 -5.20
C GLU A 70 18.45 25.25 -3.74
N PHE A 71 18.02 24.02 -3.44
CA PHE A 71 17.65 23.58 -2.08
C PHE A 71 18.07 22.12 -1.85
N GLU A 72 18.21 21.72 -0.57
CA GLU A 72 18.44 20.32 -0.20
C GLU A 72 17.12 19.55 -0.27
N GLU A 73 17.10 18.50 -1.06
CA GLU A 73 15.95 17.60 -1.21
C GLU A 73 16.25 16.27 -0.52
N ASP A 74 15.45 15.95 0.49
CA ASP A 74 15.49 14.66 1.20
C ASP A 74 14.49 13.68 0.58
N LEU A 75 15.02 12.62 -0.04
CA LEU A 75 14.26 11.57 -0.70
C LEU A 75 14.18 10.29 0.16
N THR A 76 14.35 10.42 1.47
CA THR A 76 14.18 9.32 2.43
C THR A 76 12.82 8.65 2.25
N GLY A 77 12.85 7.35 2.02
CA GLY A 77 11.75 6.44 1.68
C GLY A 77 10.99 6.73 0.40
N ILE A 78 11.62 7.44 -0.54
CA ILE A 78 11.39 7.28 -1.98
C ILE A 78 12.51 6.39 -2.53
N ASP A 79 13.74 6.89 -2.50
CA ASP A 79 14.95 6.15 -2.88
C ASP A 79 16.12 6.32 -1.90
N ASP A 80 15.85 6.88 -0.71
CA ASP A 80 16.78 6.98 0.43
C ASP A 80 18.04 7.81 0.16
N ARG A 81 17.94 8.79 -0.75
CA ARG A 81 19.04 9.69 -1.12
C ARG A 81 18.80 11.13 -0.69
N LYS A 82 19.88 11.90 -0.67
CA LYS A 82 19.83 13.36 -0.58
C LYS A 82 20.46 13.95 -1.84
N CYS A 83 19.88 15.03 -2.35
CA CYS A 83 20.41 15.75 -3.49
C CYS A 83 20.21 17.25 -3.35
N MET A 84 21.01 18.02 -4.08
CA MET A 84 20.77 19.45 -4.29
C MET A 84 19.90 19.61 -5.54
N THR A 85 18.78 20.30 -5.38
CA THR A 85 17.76 20.39 -6.43
C THR A 85 17.53 21.83 -6.83
N THR A 86 17.44 22.07 -8.14
CA THR A 86 17.05 23.36 -8.71
C THR A 86 15.93 23.13 -9.70
N VAL A 87 14.89 23.94 -9.62
CA VAL A 87 13.79 23.96 -10.60
C VAL A 87 13.80 25.29 -11.31
N SER A 88 13.79 25.31 -12.64
CA SER A 88 13.81 26.51 -13.47
C SER A 88 12.79 26.43 -14.61
N TRP A 89 12.37 27.59 -15.11
CA TRP A 89 11.56 27.67 -16.32
C TRP A 89 12.40 27.38 -17.57
N ASP A 90 11.89 26.53 -18.46
CA ASP A 90 12.35 26.35 -19.84
C ASP A 90 11.14 26.59 -20.76
N GLY A 91 10.98 27.84 -21.20
CA GLY A 91 9.77 28.29 -21.90
C GLY A 91 8.53 28.16 -21.03
N ASP A 92 7.60 27.29 -21.45
CA ASP A 92 6.35 26.96 -20.77
C ASP A 92 6.45 25.74 -19.85
N LYS A 93 7.66 25.19 -19.68
CA LYS A 93 7.94 23.97 -18.91
C LYS A 93 8.72 24.27 -17.64
N LEU A 94 8.50 23.46 -16.62
CA LEU A 94 9.36 23.39 -15.44
C LEU A 94 10.41 22.30 -15.64
N GLN A 95 11.68 22.66 -15.55
CA GLN A 95 12.79 21.73 -15.60
C GLN A 95 13.44 21.64 -14.22
N CYS A 96 13.53 20.43 -13.69
CA CYS A 96 14.18 20.10 -12.44
C CYS A 96 15.48 19.36 -12.69
N VAL A 97 16.54 19.82 -12.03
CA VAL A 97 17.86 19.17 -12.01
C VAL A 97 18.16 18.77 -10.57
N GLN A 98 18.49 17.49 -10.37
CA GLN A 98 18.82 16.91 -9.07
C GLN A 98 20.30 16.46 -9.10
N LYS A 99 21.16 17.16 -8.38
CA LYS A 99 22.59 16.86 -8.25
C LYS A 99 22.83 16.03 -6.99
N GLY A 100 23.27 14.79 -7.17
CA GLY A 100 23.58 13.88 -6.06
C GLY A 100 24.25 12.62 -6.57
N GLU A 101 24.01 11.48 -5.90
CA GLU A 101 24.60 10.19 -6.28
C GLU A 101 24.22 9.72 -7.70
N LYS A 102 23.08 10.18 -8.22
CA LYS A 102 22.57 9.81 -9.55
C LYS A 102 22.79 10.95 -10.52
N GLU A 103 23.78 10.80 -11.40
CA GLU A 103 24.08 11.77 -12.43
C GLU A 103 22.92 11.92 -13.43
N GLY A 104 22.70 13.16 -13.89
CA GLY A 104 21.66 13.53 -14.84
C GLY A 104 20.24 13.23 -14.38
N ARG A 105 20.02 13.08 -13.07
CA ARG A 105 18.69 12.91 -12.50
C ARG A 105 17.93 14.24 -12.56
N GLY A 106 16.68 14.16 -12.98
CA GLY A 106 15.80 15.30 -13.06
C GLY A 106 14.45 14.95 -13.65
N TRP A 107 13.65 15.98 -13.85
CA TRP A 107 12.37 15.84 -14.51
C TRP A 107 11.97 17.12 -15.25
N THR A 108 11.11 16.97 -16.26
CA THR A 108 10.47 18.08 -16.96
C THR A 108 8.97 17.94 -16.80
N GLN A 109 8.29 19.02 -16.42
CA GLN A 109 6.84 19.06 -16.22
C GLN A 109 6.23 20.15 -17.10
N TRP A 110 5.15 19.84 -17.81
CA TRP A 110 4.46 20.79 -18.71
C TRP A 110 2.97 20.50 -18.77
N ILE A 111 2.19 21.46 -19.25
CA ILE A 111 0.74 21.28 -19.51
C ILE A 111 0.52 21.27 -21.01
N GLU A 112 -0.24 20.30 -21.49
CA GLU A 112 -0.68 20.21 -22.88
C GLU A 112 -2.20 19.96 -22.90
N GLY A 113 -2.97 20.92 -23.40
CA GLY A 113 -4.43 20.87 -23.33
C GLY A 113 -4.95 20.87 -21.89
N ASP A 114 -5.67 19.82 -21.50
CA ASP A 114 -6.19 19.59 -20.16
C ASP A 114 -5.33 18.62 -19.33
N GLU A 115 -4.12 18.28 -19.80
CA GLU A 115 -3.25 17.29 -19.17
C GLU A 115 -1.97 17.91 -18.62
N LEU A 116 -1.61 17.49 -17.40
CA LEU A 116 -0.30 17.73 -16.81
C LEU A 116 0.60 16.55 -17.14
N HIS A 117 1.72 16.81 -17.80
CA HIS A 117 2.72 15.81 -18.16
C HIS A 117 3.97 15.94 -17.29
N LEU A 118 4.56 14.79 -16.93
CA LEU A 118 5.84 14.70 -16.23
C LEU A 118 6.73 13.67 -16.92
N ALA A 119 7.88 14.12 -17.42
CA ALA A 119 8.94 13.25 -17.93
C ALA A 119 10.08 13.17 -16.92
N ARG A 120 10.43 11.98 -16.43
CA ARG A 120 11.59 11.77 -15.55
C ARG A 120 12.77 11.23 -16.33
N GLN A 121 13.99 11.62 -15.97
CA GLN A 121 15.20 11.24 -16.72
C GLN A 121 16.36 10.85 -15.82
N THR A 122 17.26 10.01 -16.36
CA THR A 122 18.62 9.71 -15.88
C THR A 122 19.53 9.54 -17.11
N ILE A 123 20.87 9.59 -16.97
CA ILE A 123 21.82 9.51 -18.11
C ILE A 123 21.62 8.26 -19.00
N LYS A 124 21.01 7.18 -18.49
CA LYS A 124 20.78 5.94 -19.25
C LYS A 124 19.65 5.99 -20.30
N GLN A 125 19.18 7.15 -20.75
CA GLN A 125 18.14 7.27 -21.80
C GLN A 125 16.80 6.58 -21.47
N PHE A 126 16.48 6.41 -20.19
CA PHE A 126 15.16 5.91 -19.78
C PHE A 126 14.29 7.10 -19.35
N SER A 127 13.25 7.38 -20.14
CA SER A 127 12.22 8.35 -19.81
C SER A 127 10.94 7.65 -19.38
N SER A 128 10.39 8.07 -18.23
CA SER A 128 9.01 7.74 -17.85
C SER A 128 8.13 8.95 -18.10
N THR A 129 6.97 8.78 -18.74
CA THR A 129 5.97 9.84 -18.92
C THR A 129 4.76 9.54 -18.06
N VAL A 130 4.28 10.55 -17.33
CA VAL A 130 3.03 10.51 -16.57
C VAL A 130 2.10 11.57 -17.12
N SER A 131 0.87 11.21 -17.45
CA SER A 131 -0.21 12.17 -17.74
C SER A 131 -1.17 12.24 -16.55
N LEU A 132 -1.64 13.44 -16.20
CA LEU A 132 -2.65 13.67 -15.17
C LEU A 132 -3.76 14.60 -15.67
N LYS A 133 -4.99 14.44 -15.18
CA LYS A 133 -6.15 15.32 -15.49
C LYS A 133 -6.70 16.04 -14.25
N PRO A 134 -7.31 17.23 -14.40
CA PRO A 134 -8.00 17.92 -13.30
C PRO A 134 -9.08 17.05 -12.66
N ALA A 135 -9.16 17.04 -11.33
CA ALA A 135 -10.23 16.34 -10.63
C ALA A 135 -11.59 17.09 -10.75
N PRO A 136 -12.71 16.38 -10.99
CA PRO A 136 -14.03 16.97 -10.85
C PRO A 136 -14.34 17.25 -9.37
N SER A 137 -15.02 18.36 -9.09
CA SER A 137 -15.50 18.70 -7.73
C SER A 137 -16.51 17.65 -7.24
N GLN A 138 -16.24 16.99 -6.10
CA GLN A 138 -17.18 16.05 -5.49
C GLN A 138 -17.79 16.61 -4.20
N SER A 139 -19.12 16.62 -4.15
CA SER A 139 -19.94 16.83 -2.97
C SER A 139 -20.13 15.51 -2.21
N SER A 140 -20.05 15.58 -0.88
CA SER A 140 -20.21 14.45 0.04
C SER A 140 -21.70 14.10 0.24
N ASN A 141 -22.03 12.80 0.30
CA ASN A 141 -23.32 12.34 0.80
C ASN A 141 -23.20 11.29 1.91
N ALA A 142 -24.26 11.28 2.73
CA ALA A 142 -24.32 10.92 4.14
C ALA A 142 -24.37 9.42 4.48
N CYS A 143 -24.02 9.16 5.74
CA CYS A 143 -24.04 7.86 6.44
C CYS A 143 -25.44 7.47 6.93
N THR A 144 -25.83 6.20 6.76
CA THR A 144 -27.04 5.59 7.34
C THR A 144 -26.70 4.63 8.48
N LYS A 145 -27.57 4.59 9.51
CA LYS A 145 -27.43 3.84 10.78
C LYS A 145 -27.57 2.31 10.63
N PRO A 146 -27.03 1.49 11.56
CA PRO A 146 -26.98 0.03 11.41
C PRO A 146 -28.26 -0.68 11.91
N GLU A 147 -28.64 -1.74 11.20
CA GLU A 147 -29.58 -2.79 11.62
C GLU A 147 -28.88 -3.81 12.54
N ALA A 148 -29.65 -4.55 13.35
CA ALA A 148 -29.12 -5.53 14.30
C ALA A 148 -28.46 -6.72 13.57
N THR A 149 -27.14 -6.84 13.72
CA THR A 149 -26.33 -7.87 13.05
C THR A 149 -26.40 -9.22 13.74
N ILE A 150 -26.72 -10.28 13.00
CA ILE A 150 -26.77 -11.68 13.50
C ILE A 150 -25.38 -12.31 13.32
N MET A 151 -24.85 -12.94 14.38
CA MET A 151 -23.63 -13.75 14.31
C MET A 151 -23.93 -15.16 13.82
N THR A 152 -23.11 -15.69 12.91
CA THR A 152 -23.30 -17.04 12.31
C THR A 152 -22.02 -17.87 12.36
N LYS A 153 -22.20 -19.20 12.45
CA LYS A 153 -21.11 -20.19 12.31
C LYS A 153 -20.78 -20.54 10.87
N ASP A 154 -21.67 -20.25 9.93
CA ASP A 154 -21.40 -20.44 8.51
C ASP A 154 -20.57 -19.27 7.97
N GLN A 155 -19.30 -19.55 7.70
CA GLN A 155 -18.34 -18.57 7.21
C GLN A 155 -18.04 -18.74 5.71
N ASN A 156 -18.82 -19.57 4.98
CA ASN A 156 -18.65 -19.78 3.55
C ASN A 156 -18.73 -18.47 2.75
N GLY A 157 -17.80 -18.33 1.81
CA GLY A 157 -17.84 -17.25 0.83
C GLY A 157 -16.47 -16.73 0.42
N THR A 158 -16.50 -15.71 -0.42
CA THR A 158 -15.34 -14.89 -0.76
C THR A 158 -15.47 -13.55 -0.05
N TRP A 159 -14.42 -13.15 0.64
CA TRP A 159 -14.38 -12.00 1.53
C TRP A 159 -13.23 -11.07 1.10
N GLU A 160 -13.54 -9.81 0.81
CA GLU A 160 -12.55 -8.81 0.42
C GLU A 160 -12.25 -7.86 1.58
N MET A 161 -10.97 -7.62 1.87
CA MET A 161 -10.54 -6.79 3.00
C MET A 161 -10.99 -5.34 2.84
N GLU A 162 -11.67 -4.80 3.87
CA GLU A 162 -12.05 -3.39 3.97
C GLU A 162 -11.10 -2.60 4.86
N SER A 163 -10.59 -3.21 5.94
CA SER A 163 -9.69 -2.55 6.88
C SER A 163 -8.67 -3.50 7.50
N ASN A 164 -7.52 -2.95 7.89
CA ASN A 164 -6.39 -3.69 8.47
C ASN A 164 -5.64 -2.82 9.48
N GLU A 165 -5.99 -2.95 10.76
CA GLU A 165 -5.47 -2.16 11.87
C GLU A 165 -4.29 -2.86 12.55
N ASN A 166 -3.20 -2.13 12.80
CA ASN A 166 -2.00 -2.60 13.52
C ASN A 166 -1.29 -3.85 12.91
N PHE A 167 -1.42 -4.06 11.60
CA PHE A 167 -0.73 -5.18 10.95
C PHE A 167 0.80 -5.06 11.00
N ASP A 168 1.36 -3.85 10.96
CA ASP A 168 2.80 -3.62 11.10
C ASP A 168 3.32 -4.08 12.47
N GLY A 169 2.59 -3.76 13.54
CA GLY A 169 2.90 -4.19 14.91
C GLY A 169 2.91 -5.71 15.02
N TYR A 170 1.85 -6.37 14.56
CA TYR A 170 1.76 -7.84 14.52
C TYR A 170 2.91 -8.47 13.73
N MET A 171 3.19 -8.00 12.51
CA MET A 171 4.30 -8.52 11.70
C MET A 171 5.67 -8.26 12.35
N LYS A 172 5.84 -7.14 13.05
CA LYS A 172 7.06 -6.84 13.81
C LYS A 172 7.24 -7.83 14.98
N ALA A 173 6.18 -8.16 15.71
CA ALA A 173 6.21 -9.18 16.76
C ALA A 173 6.58 -10.57 16.22
N LEU A 174 6.14 -10.91 15.01
CA LEU A 174 6.56 -12.12 14.30
C LEU A 174 8.03 -12.09 13.82
N GLY A 175 8.71 -10.95 13.87
CA GLY A 175 10.08 -10.80 13.40
C GLY A 175 10.20 -10.67 11.88
N ILE A 176 9.14 -10.26 11.19
CA ILE A 176 9.18 -10.01 9.74
C ILE A 176 10.00 -8.74 9.47
N ASP A 177 10.89 -8.78 8.47
CA ASP A 177 11.79 -7.68 8.14
C ASP A 177 11.05 -6.41 7.67
N PHE A 178 11.66 -5.25 7.87
CA PHE A 178 11.05 -3.95 7.60
C PHE A 178 10.51 -3.83 6.16
N ALA A 179 11.27 -4.29 5.16
CA ALA A 179 10.87 -4.16 3.76
C ALA A 179 9.64 -5.02 3.46
N THR A 180 9.64 -6.28 3.90
CA THR A 180 8.48 -7.17 3.75
C THR A 180 7.23 -6.60 4.42
N ARG A 181 7.36 -6.03 5.63
CA ARG A 181 6.21 -5.41 6.33
C ARG A 181 5.63 -4.23 5.53
N LYS A 182 6.48 -3.36 4.98
CA LYS A 182 6.02 -2.22 4.18
C LYS A 182 5.30 -2.65 2.90
N VAL A 183 5.76 -3.72 2.24
CA VAL A 183 5.03 -4.33 1.11
C VAL A 183 3.66 -4.81 1.57
N ALA A 184 3.61 -5.60 2.64
CA ALA A 184 2.39 -6.26 3.08
C ALA A 184 1.27 -5.28 3.51
N LEU A 185 1.62 -4.09 4.02
CA LEU A 185 0.66 -3.04 4.37
C LEU A 185 -0.06 -2.43 3.16
N CYS A 186 0.52 -2.53 1.95
CA CYS A 186 -0.07 -1.98 0.73
C CYS A 186 -1.05 -2.94 0.05
N LEU A 187 -1.24 -4.14 0.61
CA LEU A 187 -1.97 -5.22 -0.03
C LEU A 187 -3.37 -5.36 0.55
N THR A 188 -4.37 -5.32 -0.33
CA THR A 188 -5.70 -5.83 -0.02
C THR A 188 -5.67 -7.35 -0.10
N GLN A 189 -6.21 -8.02 0.91
CA GLN A 189 -6.31 -9.48 0.93
C GLN A 189 -7.72 -9.91 0.53
N THR A 190 -7.82 -11.03 -0.18
CA THR A 190 -9.08 -11.73 -0.41
C THR A 190 -9.02 -13.08 0.30
N LYS A 191 -10.00 -13.37 1.15
CA LYS A 191 -10.14 -14.65 1.83
C LYS A 191 -11.26 -15.46 1.20
N ILE A 192 -10.99 -16.69 0.82
CA ILE A 192 -11.96 -17.65 0.29
C ILE A 192 -12.11 -18.76 1.32
N ILE A 193 -13.32 -19.01 1.78
CA ILE A 193 -13.64 -20.03 2.78
C ILE A 193 -14.63 -21.01 2.17
N THR A 194 -14.25 -22.28 2.18
CA THR A 194 -15.15 -23.41 1.96
C THR A 194 -15.26 -24.18 3.27
N GLN A 195 -16.47 -24.28 3.80
CA GLN A 195 -16.77 -24.92 5.08
C GLN A 195 -17.81 -26.01 4.86
N ASP A 196 -17.48 -27.22 5.29
CA ASP A 196 -18.37 -28.38 5.36
C ASP A 196 -18.43 -28.88 6.81
N GLY A 197 -19.44 -28.39 7.55
CA GLY A 197 -19.53 -28.57 9.00
C GLY A 197 -18.33 -27.96 9.73
N ASP A 198 -17.51 -28.82 10.32
CA ASP A 198 -16.27 -28.47 11.03
C ASP A 198 -15.01 -28.59 10.16
N ASN A 199 -15.14 -28.99 8.89
CA ASN A 199 -14.02 -29.05 7.95
C ASN A 199 -13.92 -27.73 7.18
N PHE A 200 -12.76 -27.09 7.25
CA PHE A 200 -12.47 -25.82 6.60
C PHE A 200 -11.37 -25.98 5.57
N LYS A 201 -11.57 -25.32 4.43
CA LYS A 201 -10.53 -25.01 3.45
C LYS A 201 -10.49 -23.51 3.29
N THR A 202 -9.37 -22.89 3.65
CA THR A 202 -9.23 -21.44 3.58
C THR A 202 -8.10 -21.06 2.66
N LYS A 203 -8.30 -20.01 1.87
CA LYS A 203 -7.27 -19.40 1.03
C LYS A 203 -7.24 -17.92 1.32
N THR A 204 -6.07 -17.40 1.63
CA THR A 204 -5.83 -15.96 1.79
C THR A 204 -4.90 -15.51 0.68
N ASN A 205 -5.44 -14.75 -0.27
CA ASN A 205 -4.75 -14.32 -1.48
C ASN A 205 -4.38 -12.84 -1.44
N SER A 206 -3.23 -12.50 -1.99
CA SER A 206 -2.80 -11.14 -2.28
C SER A 206 -1.95 -11.11 -3.56
N THR A 207 -1.62 -9.92 -4.07
CA THR A 207 -0.71 -9.78 -5.22
C THR A 207 0.75 -10.11 -4.88
N PHE A 208 1.08 -10.35 -3.61
CA PHE A 208 2.43 -10.65 -3.17
C PHE A 208 2.62 -12.10 -2.74
N ARG A 209 1.82 -12.58 -1.79
CA ARG A 209 1.89 -13.94 -1.24
C ARG A 209 0.50 -14.48 -0.96
N ASN A 210 0.34 -15.78 -1.21
CA ASN A 210 -0.89 -16.52 -0.95
C ASN A 210 -0.62 -17.57 0.12
N TYR A 211 -1.62 -17.83 0.94
CA TYR A 211 -1.54 -18.77 2.05
C TYR A 211 -2.83 -19.59 2.15
N ASP A 212 -2.67 -20.90 2.08
CA ASP A 212 -3.76 -21.87 2.15
C ASP A 212 -3.67 -22.62 3.48
N LEU A 213 -4.81 -22.82 4.14
CA LEU A 213 -4.91 -23.53 5.40
C LEU A 213 -6.20 -24.35 5.43
N ASP A 214 -6.03 -25.66 5.42
CA ASP A 214 -7.09 -26.64 5.59
C ASP A 214 -7.02 -27.20 7.02
N PHE A 215 -8.15 -27.29 7.70
CA PHE A 215 -8.23 -27.80 9.08
C PHE A 215 -9.60 -28.39 9.40
N THR A 216 -9.65 -29.21 10.44
CA THR A 216 -10.90 -29.67 11.07
C THR A 216 -10.96 -29.09 12.48
N VAL A 217 -12.08 -28.45 12.84
CA VAL A 217 -12.25 -27.86 14.17
C VAL A 217 -12.16 -28.96 15.24
N GLY A 218 -11.42 -28.68 16.32
CA GLY A 218 -11.16 -29.60 17.43
C GLY A 218 -9.99 -30.58 17.21
N VAL A 219 -9.35 -30.57 16.04
CA VAL A 219 -8.23 -31.45 15.73
C VAL A 219 -6.93 -30.64 15.66
N GLU A 220 -5.93 -30.99 16.49
CA GLU A 220 -4.60 -30.35 16.45
C GLU A 220 -3.79 -30.91 15.27
N PHE A 221 -3.05 -30.05 14.57
CA PHE A 221 -2.25 -30.42 13.40
C PHE A 221 -0.94 -29.63 13.31
N ASP A 222 0.00 -30.12 12.49
CA ASP A 222 1.24 -29.41 12.17
C ASP A 222 1.00 -28.40 11.05
N GLU A 223 1.21 -27.12 11.34
CA GLU A 223 1.11 -26.02 10.38
C GLU A 223 2.50 -25.50 10.03
N HIS A 224 2.76 -25.32 8.74
CA HIS A 224 3.91 -24.57 8.26
C HIS A 224 3.42 -23.25 7.67
N THR A 225 3.78 -22.13 8.28
CA THR A 225 3.41 -20.77 7.85
C THR A 225 4.27 -20.29 6.68
N LYS A 226 4.45 -21.17 5.68
CA LYS A 226 5.30 -20.97 4.51
C LYS A 226 4.83 -19.75 3.73
N GLY A 227 5.78 -18.88 3.36
CA GLY A 227 5.46 -17.63 2.70
C GLY A 227 4.85 -16.58 3.63
N LEU A 228 4.73 -16.83 4.94
CA LEU A 228 4.48 -15.78 5.93
C LEU A 228 5.79 -15.55 6.69
N ASP A 229 5.86 -16.04 7.93
CA ASP A 229 7.04 -16.01 8.78
C ASP A 229 7.84 -17.33 8.75
N ASN A 230 7.44 -18.32 7.94
CA ASN A 230 8.14 -19.58 7.69
C ASN A 230 8.48 -20.38 8.96
N ARG A 231 7.51 -20.53 9.86
CA ARG A 231 7.64 -21.32 11.09
C ARG A 231 6.79 -22.58 11.04
N HIS A 232 7.23 -23.58 11.79
CA HIS A 232 6.44 -24.77 12.10
C HIS A 232 5.80 -24.58 13.47
N VAL A 233 4.49 -24.72 13.55
CA VAL A 233 3.70 -24.57 14.78
C VAL A 233 2.70 -25.72 14.91
N LYS A 234 2.30 -26.03 16.15
CA LYS A 234 1.17 -26.90 16.43
C LYS A 234 -0.09 -26.05 16.54
N THR A 235 -1.04 -26.28 15.65
CA THR A 235 -2.23 -25.45 15.52
C THR A 235 -3.48 -26.22 15.93
N LEU A 236 -4.31 -25.58 16.75
CA LEU A 236 -5.62 -26.08 17.14
C LEU A 236 -6.65 -24.98 16.96
N VAL A 237 -7.73 -25.28 16.23
CA VAL A 237 -8.87 -24.38 16.05
C VAL A 237 -10.08 -24.94 16.79
N THR A 238 -10.78 -24.13 17.58
CA THR A 238 -11.97 -24.50 18.35
C THR A 238 -13.06 -23.45 18.23
N TRP A 239 -14.31 -23.83 18.46
CA TRP A 239 -15.43 -22.89 18.57
C TRP A 239 -15.54 -22.33 20.00
N GLU A 240 -15.55 -21.01 20.16
CA GLU A 240 -16.03 -20.28 21.33
C GLU A 240 -17.33 -19.55 20.94
N GLY A 241 -18.49 -20.15 21.22
CA GLY A 241 -19.77 -19.64 20.72
C GLY A 241 -19.81 -19.70 19.18
N ASN A 242 -19.93 -18.54 18.53
CA ASN A 242 -19.91 -18.39 17.06
C ASN A 242 -18.56 -17.91 16.51
N THR A 243 -17.53 -17.86 17.37
CA THR A 243 -16.18 -17.42 17.02
C THR A 243 -15.26 -18.62 16.89
N LEU A 244 -14.55 -18.73 15.76
CA LEU A 244 -13.41 -19.63 15.64
C LEU A 244 -12.23 -19.02 16.39
N VAL A 245 -11.61 -19.81 17.25
CA VAL A 245 -10.43 -19.43 18.01
C VAL A 245 -9.32 -20.42 17.69
N CYS A 246 -8.21 -19.90 17.22
CA CYS A 246 -7.04 -20.65 16.84
C CYS A 246 -5.88 -20.31 17.78
N VAL A 247 -5.22 -21.35 18.28
CA VAL A 247 -3.98 -21.25 19.05
C VAL A 247 -2.86 -21.91 18.24
N GLN A 248 -1.77 -21.18 18.04
CA GLN A 248 -0.59 -21.63 17.29
C GLN A 248 0.61 -21.75 18.24
N LYS A 249 0.84 -22.94 18.78
CA LYS A 249 1.93 -23.19 19.74
C LYS A 249 3.26 -23.35 19.00
N GLY A 250 4.27 -22.57 19.38
CA GLY A 250 5.61 -22.63 18.80
C GLY A 250 6.56 -21.63 19.46
N GLU A 251 7.52 -21.11 18.68
CA GLU A 251 8.55 -20.16 19.16
C GLU A 251 7.96 -18.84 19.70
N LYS A 252 6.83 -18.39 19.14
CA LYS A 252 6.20 -17.12 19.52
C LYS A 252 5.12 -17.35 20.56
N GLU A 253 5.24 -16.64 21.68
CA GLU A 253 4.24 -16.63 22.74
C GLU A 253 2.95 -15.93 22.31
N ASN A 254 1.83 -16.34 22.91
CA ASN A 254 0.50 -15.77 22.66
C ASN A 254 0.15 -15.62 21.16
N ARG A 255 0.54 -16.61 20.36
CA ARG A 255 0.28 -16.61 18.92
C ARG A 255 -1.03 -17.33 18.62
N GLY A 256 -1.90 -16.68 17.86
CA GLY A 256 -3.18 -17.25 17.46
C GLY A 256 -4.04 -16.24 16.73
N TRP A 257 -5.29 -16.62 16.47
CA TRP A 257 -6.27 -15.74 15.87
C TRP A 257 -7.70 -16.05 16.28
N LYS A 258 -8.58 -15.06 16.17
CA LYS A 258 -10.03 -15.22 16.34
C LYS A 258 -10.74 -14.76 15.07
N GLN A 259 -11.71 -15.53 14.58
CA GLN A 259 -12.47 -15.22 13.37
C GLN A 259 -13.97 -15.44 13.57
N TRP A 260 -14.78 -14.46 13.23
CA TRP A 260 -16.23 -14.53 13.34
C TRP A 260 -16.92 -13.73 12.24
N VAL A 261 -18.21 -13.98 12.04
CA VAL A 261 -19.03 -13.30 11.04
C VAL A 261 -20.16 -12.58 11.75
N GLU A 262 -20.34 -11.30 11.42
CA GLU A 262 -21.50 -10.50 11.81
C GLU A 262 -22.10 -9.87 10.54
N GLY A 263 -23.29 -10.33 10.14
CA GLY A 263 -23.94 -9.83 8.92
C GLY A 263 -23.15 -10.13 7.65
N ASP A 264 -22.81 -9.08 6.89
CA ASP A 264 -22.02 -9.17 5.66
C ASP A 264 -20.50 -9.00 5.88
N LYS A 265 -20.07 -8.96 7.14
CA LYS A 265 -18.66 -8.77 7.52
C LYS A 265 -18.07 -10.00 8.19
N LEU A 266 -16.84 -10.34 7.80
CA LEU A 266 -15.98 -11.29 8.48
C LEU A 266 -14.88 -10.52 9.21
N TYR A 267 -14.76 -10.77 10.51
CA TYR A 267 -13.79 -10.16 11.39
C TYR A 267 -12.69 -11.16 11.68
N LEU A 268 -11.45 -10.69 11.70
CA LEU A 268 -10.27 -11.49 12.02
C LEU A 268 -9.34 -10.69 12.95
N GLU A 269 -9.11 -11.21 14.14
CA GLU A 269 -8.10 -10.70 15.07
C GLU A 269 -6.89 -11.65 15.08
N LEU A 270 -5.71 -11.11 14.78
CA LEU A 270 -4.45 -11.84 14.79
C LEU A 270 -3.64 -11.39 16.00
N THR A 271 -3.16 -12.33 16.82
CA THR A 271 -2.41 -12.04 18.05
C THR A 271 -1.03 -12.67 18.00
N CYS A 272 -0.01 -11.94 18.46
CA CYS A 272 1.34 -12.45 18.69
C CYS A 272 2.01 -11.61 19.79
N GLY A 273 2.42 -12.24 20.89
CA GLY A 273 2.92 -11.52 22.07
C GLY A 273 1.87 -10.53 22.62
N ASP A 274 2.25 -9.27 22.70
CA ASP A 274 1.38 -8.15 23.12
C ASP A 274 0.68 -7.43 21.96
N GLN A 275 0.94 -7.85 20.71
CA GLN A 275 0.40 -7.21 19.53
C GLN A 275 -0.89 -7.87 19.05
N VAL A 276 -1.90 -7.04 18.78
CA VAL A 276 -3.17 -7.43 18.18
C VAL A 276 -3.36 -6.65 16.88
N CYS A 277 -3.61 -7.36 15.79
CA CYS A 277 -4.01 -6.81 14.50
C CYS A 277 -5.49 -7.13 14.25
N ARG A 278 -6.26 -6.17 13.75
CA ARG A 278 -7.70 -6.34 13.48
C ARG A 278 -8.00 -6.12 12.01
N GLN A 279 -8.62 -7.11 11.40
CA GLN A 279 -9.01 -7.09 10.00
C GLN A 279 -10.51 -7.24 9.86
N VAL A 280 -11.08 -6.48 8.93
CA VAL A 280 -12.49 -6.59 8.56
C VAL A 280 -12.54 -6.86 7.06
N PHE A 281 -13.34 -7.84 6.68
CA PHE A 281 -13.59 -8.21 5.30
C PHE A 281 -15.09 -8.13 5.02
N LYS A 282 -15.45 -7.74 3.80
CA LYS A 282 -16.83 -7.73 3.31
C LYS A 282 -17.07 -8.88 2.35
N LYS A 283 -18.24 -9.50 2.47
CA LYS A 283 -18.68 -10.57 1.57
C LYS A 283 -18.83 -10.04 0.13
N LYS A 284 -18.25 -10.75 -0.83
CA LYS A 284 -18.49 -10.51 -2.27
C LYS A 284 -19.87 -10.99 -2.71
#